data_AF-A0A2V5NYM3-F1
#
_entry.id   AF-A0A2V5NYM3-F1
#
_cell.length_a   1.000
_cell.length_b   1.000
_cell.length_c   1.000
_cell.angle_alpha   90.00
_cell.angle_beta   90.00
_cell.angle_gamma   90.00
#
_symmetry.space_group_name_H-M   'P 1'
#
loop_
_entity.id
_entity.type
_entity.pdbx_description
1 polymer ?
#
loop_
_entity_poly.entity_id
_entity_poly.type
_entity_poly.pdbx_seq_one_letter_code
_entity_poly.pdbx_strand_id
1 'polypeptide(L)'
;MRILVTGGCGFIGSNFIRYILQHYKPAYVTNVDVLTYAGNLANLDGVVEEHGERYEFFKADIANADQMDALMTEHRFYAVINFAAESHVDRSINDPLNFIHTNIIGTSVLLDCARRHGVQRFIQVSTDEVYGSLGPGGKFTEQSPLDPSSPYSASKAGADLLAVACYKTYSQDVLVTRCSNNYGQYQFPEKLIPLMIIKALRDEPLPVYGDGMNV
;
A
#
# COMPACT_ATOMS: atom_id res chain seq x y z
N MET A 1 5.44 -17.01 -12.39
CA MET A 1 4.48 -15.89 -12.39
C MET A 1 5.23 -14.63 -11.98
N ARG A 2 5.13 -13.52 -12.73
CA ARG A 2 5.76 -12.24 -12.38
C ARG A 2 4.73 -11.28 -11.81
N ILE A 3 5.02 -10.69 -10.65
CA ILE A 3 4.13 -9.83 -9.89
C ILE A 3 4.79 -8.46 -9.76
N LEU A 4 4.07 -7.40 -10.12
CA LEU A 4 4.46 -6.03 -9.81
C LEU A 4 3.96 -5.70 -8.40
N VAL A 5 4.86 -5.35 -7.49
CA VAL A 5 4.51 -4.88 -6.14
C VAL A 5 4.91 -3.41 -6.06
N THR A 6 3.96 -2.52 -5.82
CA THR A 6 4.27 -1.11 -5.59
C THR A 6 4.34 -0.82 -4.09
N GLY A 7 5.17 0.13 -3.66
CA GLY A 7 5.35 0.47 -2.25
C GLY A 7 6.05 -0.63 -1.45
N GLY A 8 6.85 -1.46 -2.14
CA GLY A 8 7.48 -2.63 -1.55
C GLY A 8 8.60 -2.33 -0.57
N CYS A 9 9.12 -1.09 -0.52
CA CYS A 9 10.09 -0.70 0.50
C CYS A 9 9.42 -0.23 1.79
N GLY A 10 8.09 -0.10 1.82
CA GLY A 10 7.33 0.20 3.03
C GLY A 10 7.15 -0.99 3.97
N PHE A 11 6.46 -0.76 5.09
CA PHE A 11 6.22 -1.78 6.13
C PHE A 11 5.50 -3.03 5.57
N ILE A 12 4.28 -2.89 5.06
CA ILE A 12 3.47 -4.04 4.63
C ILE A 12 4.03 -4.62 3.32
N GLY A 13 4.43 -3.76 2.38
CA GLY A 13 4.97 -4.17 1.09
C GLY A 13 6.22 -5.03 1.22
N SER A 14 7.16 -4.67 2.10
CA SER A 14 8.39 -5.46 2.27
C SER A 14 8.13 -6.83 2.89
N ASN A 15 7.23 -6.91 3.89
CA ASN A 15 6.78 -8.18 4.45
C ASN A 15 6.10 -9.05 3.38
N PHE A 16 5.26 -8.46 2.53
CA PHE A 16 4.59 -9.19 1.44
C PHE A 16 5.61 -9.76 0.44
N ILE A 17 6.61 -8.97 0.02
CA ILE A 17 7.66 -9.41 -0.91
C ILE A 17 8.42 -10.59 -0.33
N ARG A 18 8.89 -10.47 0.92
CA ARG A 18 9.59 -11.56 1.64
C ARG A 18 8.73 -12.82 1.69
N TYR A 19 7.48 -12.68 2.10
CA TYR A 19 6.53 -13.80 2.21
C TYR A 19 6.33 -14.51 0.86
N ILE A 20 6.08 -13.77 -0.21
CA ILE A 20 5.84 -14.36 -1.54
C ILE A 20 7.07 -15.10 -2.06
N LEU A 21 8.25 -14.50 -1.95
CA LEU A 21 9.49 -15.10 -2.48
C LEU A 21 9.93 -16.34 -1.69
N GLN A 22 9.63 -16.37 -0.39
CA GLN A 22 9.89 -17.52 0.48
C GLN A 22 8.94 -18.69 0.18
N HIS A 23 7.64 -18.43 0.05
CA HIS A 23 6.62 -19.49 0.06
C HIS A 23 6.13 -19.93 -1.33
N TYR A 24 6.29 -19.12 -2.38
CA TYR A 24 5.74 -19.44 -3.70
C TYR A 24 6.83 -19.56 -4.77
N LYS A 25 6.93 -20.74 -5.40
CA LYS A 25 7.92 -21.04 -6.44
C LYS A 25 7.23 -21.66 -7.67
N PRO A 26 7.43 -21.12 -8.90
CA PRO A 26 8.23 -19.93 -9.26
C PRO A 26 7.42 -18.62 -9.24
N ALA A 27 7.60 -17.78 -8.21
CA ALA A 27 7.20 -16.37 -8.21
C ALA A 27 8.41 -15.45 -8.46
N TYR A 28 8.22 -14.45 -9.31
CA TYR A 28 9.15 -13.34 -9.56
C TYR A 28 8.47 -12.04 -9.15
N VAL A 29 9.20 -11.15 -8.49
CA VAL A 29 8.68 -9.90 -7.93
C VAL A 29 9.49 -8.73 -8.46
N THR A 30 8.80 -7.79 -9.09
CA THR A 30 9.32 -6.48 -9.44
C THR A 30 8.77 -5.48 -8.43
N ASN A 31 9.64 -4.90 -7.62
CA ASN A 31 9.26 -3.90 -6.61
C ASN A 31 9.42 -2.49 -7.18
N VAL A 32 8.33 -1.72 -7.23
CA VAL A 32 8.34 -0.29 -7.55
C VAL A 32 8.16 0.53 -6.30
N ASP A 33 9.10 1.42 -6.01
CA ASP A 33 8.98 2.34 -4.89
C ASP A 33 9.66 3.67 -5.20
N VAL A 34 9.05 4.78 -4.80
CA VAL A 34 9.62 6.12 -5.00
C VAL A 34 10.63 6.47 -3.89
N LEU A 35 10.67 5.68 -2.81
CA LEU A 35 11.49 5.88 -1.62
C LEU A 35 11.19 7.23 -0.94
N THR A 36 9.92 7.43 -0.56
CA THR A 36 9.53 8.56 0.31
C THR A 36 10.08 8.36 1.72
N TYR A 37 9.69 9.21 2.68
CA TYR A 37 10.07 9.08 4.09
C TYR A 37 9.73 7.70 4.70
N ALA A 38 8.72 7.00 4.18
CA ALA A 38 8.27 5.72 4.69
C ALA A 38 8.89 4.52 3.95
N GLY A 39 9.57 4.76 2.82
CA GLY A 39 10.25 3.74 2.05
C GLY A 39 11.66 3.52 2.57
N ASN A 40 11.99 2.28 2.97
CA ASN A 40 13.32 1.93 3.47
C ASN A 40 13.85 0.67 2.78
N LEU A 41 14.91 0.82 1.99
CA LEU A 41 15.56 -0.31 1.31
C LEU A 41 16.08 -1.37 2.29
N ALA A 42 16.47 -0.97 3.51
CA ALA A 42 16.94 -1.89 4.53
C ALA A 42 15.87 -2.92 4.95
N ASN A 43 14.59 -2.64 4.72
CA ASN A 43 13.51 -3.60 4.93
C ASN A 43 13.62 -4.83 4.01
N LEU A 44 14.38 -4.73 2.91
CA LEU A 44 14.60 -5.78 1.92
C LEU A 44 16.06 -6.24 1.84
N ASP A 45 16.90 -5.89 2.83
CA ASP A 45 18.26 -6.44 2.94
C ASP A 45 18.23 -7.97 2.97
N GLY A 46 19.15 -8.61 2.24
CA GLY A 46 19.25 -10.06 2.12
C GLY A 46 18.32 -10.67 1.06
N VAL A 47 17.32 -9.94 0.54
CA VAL A 47 16.33 -10.51 -0.40
C VAL A 47 16.96 -10.86 -1.74
N VAL A 48 17.85 -10.01 -2.27
CA VAL A 48 18.56 -10.27 -3.53
C VAL A 48 19.50 -11.46 -3.36
N GLU A 49 20.22 -11.50 -2.25
CA GLU A 49 21.17 -12.58 -1.92
C GLU A 49 20.46 -13.93 -1.77
N GLU A 50 19.28 -13.94 -1.14
CA GLU A 50 18.52 -15.16 -0.86
C GLU A 50 17.71 -15.66 -2.08
N HIS A 51 17.31 -14.76 -2.99
CA HIS A 51 16.34 -15.10 -4.04
C HIS A 51 16.81 -14.84 -5.47
N GLY A 52 17.95 -14.18 -5.66
CA GLY A 52 18.57 -13.92 -6.96
C GLY A 52 17.62 -13.18 -7.91
N GLU A 53 17.58 -13.64 -9.16
CA GLU A 53 16.76 -13.06 -10.25
C GLU A 53 15.24 -13.08 -10.00
N ARG A 54 14.77 -13.71 -8.92
CA ARG A 54 13.35 -13.68 -8.55
C ARG A 54 12.91 -12.34 -7.95
N TYR A 55 13.85 -11.45 -7.61
CA TYR A 55 13.55 -10.13 -7.10
C TYR A 55 14.31 -9.06 -7.88
N GLU A 56 13.61 -8.01 -8.28
CA GLU A 56 14.22 -6.81 -8.86
C GLU A 56 13.55 -5.55 -8.29
N PHE A 57 14.31 -4.45 -8.24
CA PHE A 57 13.85 -3.17 -7.71
C PHE A 57 13.91 -2.09 -8.79
N PHE A 58 12.84 -1.31 -8.89
CA PHE A 58 12.72 -0.20 -9.81
C PHE A 58 12.27 1.06 -9.06
N LYS A 59 13.17 2.05 -8.97
CA LYS A 59 12.84 3.32 -8.32
C LYS A 59 12.02 4.19 -9.26
N ALA A 60 10.72 4.30 -9.01
CA ALA A 60 9.82 5.13 -9.79
C ALA A 60 8.59 5.56 -8.98
N ASP A 61 7.95 6.63 -9.46
CA ASP A 61 6.65 7.07 -8.97
C ASP A 61 5.55 6.36 -9.77
N ILE A 62 4.56 5.79 -9.09
CA ILE A 62 3.41 5.15 -9.72
C ILE A 62 2.51 6.13 -10.47
N ALA A 63 2.62 7.44 -10.20
CA ALA A 63 1.96 8.49 -10.96
C ALA A 63 2.72 8.87 -12.24
N ASN A 64 3.93 8.36 -12.46
CA ASN A 64 4.65 8.56 -13.72
C ASN A 64 4.19 7.54 -14.77
N ALA A 65 3.26 7.96 -15.63
CA ALA A 65 2.67 7.11 -16.64
C ALA A 65 3.69 6.52 -17.62
N ASP A 66 4.67 7.31 -18.07
CA ASP A 66 5.68 6.85 -19.03
C ASP A 66 6.58 5.77 -18.42
N GLN A 67 6.96 5.93 -17.14
CA GLN A 67 7.75 4.92 -16.44
C GLN A 67 6.96 3.63 -16.18
N MET A 68 5.69 3.74 -15.79
CA MET A 68 4.85 2.55 -15.57
C MET A 68 4.54 1.83 -16.89
N ASP A 69 4.32 2.58 -17.96
CA ASP A 69 4.12 2.03 -19.31
C ASP A 69 5.36 1.30 -19.83
N ALA A 70 6.53 1.93 -19.71
CA ALA A 70 7.81 1.33 -20.10
C ALA A 70 8.07 0.04 -19.31
N LEU A 71 7.86 0.07 -17.98
CA LEU A 71 8.06 -1.10 -17.12
C LEU A 71 7.14 -2.27 -17.48
N MET A 72 5.86 -1.99 -17.74
CA MET A 72 4.89 -3.03 -18.14
C MET A 72 5.07 -3.49 -19.60
N THR A 73 5.74 -2.69 -20.44
CA THR A 73 6.16 -3.09 -21.79
C THR A 73 7.36 -4.04 -21.73
N GLU A 74 8.35 -3.72 -20.89
CA GLU A 74 9.56 -4.52 -20.70
C GLU A 74 9.26 -5.86 -20.03
N HIS A 75 8.33 -5.87 -19.08
CA HIS A 75 7.96 -7.05 -18.31
C HIS A 75 6.47 -7.37 -18.42
N ARG A 76 6.15 -8.62 -18.79
CA ARG A 76 4.76 -9.11 -18.74
C ARG A 76 4.38 -9.52 -17.32
N PHE A 77 3.61 -8.67 -16.66
CA PHE A 77 3.08 -8.94 -15.32
C PHE A 77 1.80 -9.76 -15.36
N TYR A 78 1.74 -10.78 -14.52
CA TYR A 78 0.50 -11.51 -14.27
C TYR A 78 -0.43 -10.71 -13.34
N ALA A 79 0.14 -10.13 -12.29
CA ALA A 79 -0.61 -9.37 -11.30
C ALA A 79 0.13 -8.09 -10.87
N VAL A 80 -0.65 -7.09 -10.47
CA VAL A 80 -0.20 -5.87 -9.78
C VAL A 80 -0.79 -5.87 -8.38
N ILE A 81 0.06 -5.69 -7.37
CA ILE A 81 -0.33 -5.53 -5.96
C ILE A 81 0.06 -4.13 -5.52
N ASN A 82 -0.93 -3.26 -5.34
CA ASN A 82 -0.70 -1.84 -5.11
C ASN A 82 -0.68 -1.53 -3.60
N PHE A 83 0.51 -1.49 -2.98
CA PHE A 83 0.68 -0.97 -1.61
C PHE A 83 1.14 0.49 -1.57
N ALA A 84 1.67 1.03 -2.68
CA ALA A 84 2.17 2.40 -2.74
C ALA A 84 1.07 3.40 -2.37
N ALA A 85 1.31 4.15 -1.30
CA ALA A 85 0.43 5.18 -0.80
C ALA A 85 1.17 6.12 0.16
N GLU A 86 0.72 7.36 0.20
CA GLU A 86 0.89 8.19 1.38
C GLU A 86 -0.15 7.77 2.45
N SER A 87 0.32 7.48 3.66
CA SER A 87 -0.48 6.75 4.67
C SER A 87 -0.60 7.40 6.04
N HIS A 88 0.04 8.54 6.28
CA HIS A 88 0.05 9.16 7.60
C HIS A 88 -1.06 10.21 7.73
N VAL A 89 -2.06 9.92 8.57
CA VAL A 89 -3.23 10.80 8.80
C VAL A 89 -2.81 12.25 9.10
N ASP A 90 -1.95 12.49 10.10
CA ASP A 90 -1.52 13.86 10.44
C ASP A 90 -0.81 14.59 9.29
N ARG A 91 -0.03 13.87 8.47
CA ARG A 91 0.60 14.48 7.29
C ARG A 91 -0.42 14.85 6.23
N SER A 92 -1.51 14.08 6.12
CA SER A 92 -2.57 14.35 5.15
C SER A 92 -3.33 15.65 5.43
N ILE A 93 -3.37 16.07 6.70
CA ILE A 93 -3.97 17.35 7.11
C ILE A 93 -3.07 18.52 6.70
N ASN A 94 -1.74 18.35 6.81
CA ASN A 94 -0.76 19.38 6.52
C ASN A 94 -0.43 19.50 5.02
N ASP A 95 -0.39 18.38 4.29
CA ASP A 95 -0.05 18.32 2.87
C ASP A 95 -0.95 17.33 2.12
N PRO A 96 -2.23 17.66 1.90
CA PRO A 96 -3.19 16.76 1.26
C PRO A 96 -2.88 16.50 -0.22
N LEU A 97 -2.11 17.36 -0.90
CA LEU A 97 -1.85 17.22 -2.33
C LEU A 97 -0.99 15.99 -2.65
N ASN A 98 -0.02 15.66 -1.79
CA ASN A 98 0.78 14.43 -1.96
C ASN A 98 -0.07 13.16 -1.85
N PHE A 99 -1.14 13.19 -1.04
CA PHE A 99 -2.08 12.08 -0.91
C PHE A 99 -2.95 11.95 -2.16
N ILE A 100 -3.40 13.05 -2.74
CA ILE A 100 -4.13 13.02 -4.03
C ILE A 100 -3.23 12.50 -5.15
N HIS A 101 -2.00 13.01 -5.24
CA HIS A 101 -1.02 12.60 -6.24
C HIS A 101 -0.74 11.09 -6.17
N THR A 102 -0.33 10.60 -5.01
CA THR A 102 0.07 9.19 -4.90
C THR A 102 -1.14 8.26 -4.90
N ASN A 103 -2.13 8.54 -4.04
CA ASN A 103 -3.19 7.57 -3.76
C ASN A 103 -4.24 7.56 -4.88
N ILE A 104 -4.56 8.72 -5.48
CA ILE A 104 -5.58 8.82 -6.53
C ILE A 104 -4.92 8.80 -7.92
N ILE A 105 -4.05 9.75 -8.23
CA ILE A 105 -3.44 9.85 -9.57
C ILE A 105 -2.58 8.60 -9.84
N GLY A 106 -1.73 8.21 -8.89
CA GLY A 106 -0.92 7.00 -8.99
C GLY A 106 -1.75 5.73 -9.22
N THR A 107 -2.84 5.55 -8.45
CA THR A 107 -3.75 4.40 -8.67
C THR A 107 -4.41 4.47 -10.05
N SER A 108 -4.84 5.64 -10.51
CA SER A 108 -5.43 5.81 -11.84
C SER A 108 -4.46 5.44 -12.95
N VAL A 109 -3.20 5.88 -12.85
CA VAL A 109 -2.13 5.56 -13.81
C VAL A 109 -1.85 4.06 -13.82
N LEU A 110 -1.71 3.43 -12.66
CA LEU A 110 -1.47 1.99 -12.55
C LEU A 110 -2.62 1.17 -13.11
N LEU A 111 -3.87 1.53 -12.81
CA LEU A 111 -5.06 0.85 -13.33
C LEU A 111 -5.11 0.90 -14.86
N ASP A 112 -4.87 2.08 -15.44
CA ASP A 112 -4.85 2.27 -16.89
C ASP A 112 -3.72 1.48 -17.55
N CYS A 113 -2.49 1.58 -17.03
CA CYS A 113 -1.35 0.84 -17.55
C CYS A 113 -1.59 -0.67 -17.46
N ALA A 114 -2.03 -1.17 -16.30
CA ALA A 114 -2.31 -2.59 -16.09
C ALA A 114 -3.37 -3.11 -17.09
N ARG A 115 -4.41 -2.31 -17.35
CA ARG A 115 -5.46 -2.63 -18.33
C ARG A 115 -4.91 -2.67 -19.75
N ARG A 116 -4.16 -1.65 -20.18
CA ARG A 116 -3.59 -1.57 -21.55
C ARG A 116 -2.61 -2.71 -21.83
N HIS A 117 -1.88 -3.17 -20.81
CA HIS A 117 -0.91 -4.26 -20.90
C HIS A 117 -1.48 -5.65 -20.58
N GLY A 118 -2.79 -5.77 -20.36
CA GLY A 118 -3.45 -7.06 -20.17
C GLY A 118 -3.04 -7.79 -18.89
N VAL A 119 -2.72 -7.06 -17.81
CA VAL A 119 -2.49 -7.64 -16.48
C VAL A 119 -3.74 -8.40 -16.05
N GLN A 120 -3.56 -9.66 -15.66
CA GLN A 120 -4.68 -10.56 -15.34
C GLN A 120 -5.32 -10.27 -14.00
N ARG A 121 -4.61 -9.64 -13.05
CA ARG A 121 -5.15 -9.31 -11.74
C ARG A 121 -4.56 -8.03 -11.17
N PHE A 122 -5.42 -7.11 -10.76
CA PHE A 122 -5.04 -5.92 -10.02
C PHE A 122 -5.58 -5.99 -8.60
N ILE A 123 -4.72 -5.87 -7.59
CA ILE A 123 -5.14 -5.83 -6.18
C ILE A 123 -4.82 -4.44 -5.63
N GLN A 124 -5.87 -3.68 -5.36
CA GLN A 124 -5.79 -2.42 -4.62
C GLN A 124 -5.81 -2.72 -3.12
N VAL A 125 -4.72 -2.43 -2.43
CA VAL A 125 -4.65 -2.59 -0.97
C VAL A 125 -5.10 -1.30 -0.30
N SER A 126 -6.16 -1.39 0.49
CA SER A 126 -6.85 -0.27 1.13
C SER A 126 -7.01 -0.50 2.64
N THR A 127 -7.80 0.35 3.28
CA THR A 127 -7.92 0.45 4.75
C THR A 127 -9.38 0.43 5.17
N ASP A 128 -9.65 -0.02 6.37
CA ASP A 128 -10.95 0.13 7.04
C ASP A 128 -11.32 1.59 7.35
N GLU A 129 -10.35 2.51 7.45
CA GLU A 129 -10.62 3.94 7.68
C GLU A 129 -11.52 4.59 6.60
N VAL A 130 -11.67 3.95 5.43
CA VAL A 130 -12.60 4.41 4.39
C VAL A 130 -14.07 4.33 4.83
N TYR A 131 -14.37 3.51 5.83
CA TYR A 131 -15.71 3.34 6.39
C TYR A 131 -16.05 4.32 7.51
N GLY A 132 -15.09 5.15 7.93
CA GLY A 132 -15.26 6.08 9.04
C GLY A 132 -15.17 5.40 10.40
N SER A 133 -16.01 5.82 11.35
CA SER A 133 -15.95 5.34 12.74
C SER A 133 -17.21 4.54 13.11
N LEU A 134 -17.03 3.52 13.92
CA LEU A 134 -18.15 2.78 14.52
C LEU A 134 -18.61 3.45 15.82
N GLY A 135 -19.86 3.21 16.18
CA GLY A 135 -20.35 3.46 17.54
C GLY A 135 -19.83 2.41 18.53
N PRO A 136 -20.44 2.32 19.73
CA PRO A 136 -20.01 1.38 20.79
C PRO A 136 -20.07 -0.11 20.43
N GLY A 137 -20.63 -0.46 19.27
CA GLY A 137 -20.73 -1.84 18.79
C GLY A 137 -20.93 -1.89 17.28
N GLY A 138 -20.80 -3.10 16.73
CA GLY A 138 -20.87 -3.35 15.30
C GLY A 138 -19.51 -3.72 14.71
N LYS A 139 -19.52 -4.07 13.42
CA LYS A 139 -18.33 -4.34 12.61
C LYS A 139 -18.60 -3.83 11.20
N PHE A 140 -17.57 -3.37 10.52
CA PHE A 140 -17.67 -3.09 9.10
C PHE A 140 -17.81 -4.38 8.30
N THR A 141 -18.56 -4.30 7.19
CA THR A 141 -18.61 -5.32 6.15
C THR A 141 -18.27 -4.68 4.81
N GLU A 142 -18.09 -5.48 3.76
CA GLU A 142 -17.83 -5.00 2.40
C GLU A 142 -18.98 -4.13 1.84
N GLN A 143 -20.16 -4.17 2.47
CA GLN A 143 -21.36 -3.42 2.12
C GLN A 143 -21.56 -2.19 3.00
N SER A 144 -20.71 -1.97 4.02
CA SER A 144 -20.73 -0.73 4.79
C SER A 144 -20.47 0.47 3.88
N PRO A 145 -21.20 1.59 4.08
CA PRO A 145 -20.99 2.80 3.28
C PRO A 145 -19.60 3.37 3.52
N LEU A 146 -19.04 4.03 2.50
CA LEU A 146 -17.81 4.79 2.65
C LEU A 146 -18.14 6.12 3.34
N ASP A 147 -17.43 6.43 4.42
CA ASP A 147 -17.58 7.66 5.20
C ASP A 147 -16.22 8.16 5.74
N PRO A 148 -15.26 8.48 4.84
CA PRO A 148 -13.91 8.83 5.25
C PRO A 148 -13.86 10.17 5.97
N SER A 149 -13.12 10.23 7.09
CA SER A 149 -13.01 11.40 7.96
C SER A 149 -11.72 12.22 7.80
N SER A 150 -10.75 11.78 6.99
CA SER A 150 -9.48 12.47 6.78
C SER A 150 -9.09 12.55 5.30
N PRO A 151 -8.20 13.48 4.89
CA PRO A 151 -7.69 13.51 3.52
C PRO A 151 -7.03 12.19 3.10
N TYR A 152 -6.34 11.51 4.04
CA TYR A 152 -5.83 10.16 3.83
C TYR A 152 -6.94 9.16 3.48
N SER A 153 -7.91 8.96 4.37
CA SER A 153 -8.95 7.95 4.14
C SER A 153 -9.85 8.31 2.95
N ALA A 154 -10.07 9.59 2.69
CA ALA A 154 -10.78 10.07 1.50
C ALA A 154 -10.02 9.74 0.21
N SER A 155 -8.70 9.92 0.20
CA SER A 155 -7.87 9.56 -0.96
C SER A 155 -7.84 8.05 -1.21
N LYS A 156 -7.83 7.22 -0.15
CA LYS A 156 -7.93 5.76 -0.26
C LYS A 156 -9.31 5.32 -0.76
N ALA A 157 -10.38 5.93 -0.24
CA ALA A 157 -11.74 5.70 -0.74
C ALA A 157 -11.87 6.09 -2.22
N GLY A 158 -11.25 7.20 -2.65
CA GLY A 158 -11.19 7.59 -4.06
C GLY A 158 -10.49 6.54 -4.94
N ALA A 159 -9.36 6.01 -4.48
CA ALA A 159 -8.64 4.94 -5.17
C ALA A 159 -9.48 3.66 -5.28
N ASP A 160 -10.21 3.28 -4.22
CA ASP A 160 -11.12 2.13 -4.24
C ASP A 160 -12.24 2.31 -5.27
N LEU A 161 -12.84 3.50 -5.31
CA LEU A 161 -13.92 3.80 -6.25
C LEU A 161 -13.43 3.77 -7.71
N LEU A 162 -12.22 4.26 -7.98
CA LEU A 162 -11.58 4.13 -9.30
C LEU A 162 -11.36 2.67 -9.68
N ALA A 163 -10.82 1.86 -8.77
CA ALA A 163 -10.58 0.43 -8.98
C ALA A 163 -11.89 -0.32 -9.32
N VAL A 164 -12.95 -0.06 -8.54
CA VAL A 164 -14.28 -0.64 -8.79
C VAL A 164 -14.90 -0.13 -10.10
N ALA A 165 -14.70 1.14 -10.44
CA ALA A 165 -15.17 1.69 -11.71
C ALA A 165 -14.46 1.02 -12.91
N CYS A 166 -13.15 0.77 -12.82
CA CYS A 166 -12.42 0.04 -13.86
C CYS A 166 -12.96 -1.38 -14.09
N TYR A 167 -13.33 -2.11 -13.02
CA TYR A 167 -14.02 -3.38 -13.14
C TYR A 167 -15.37 -3.23 -13.87
N LYS A 168 -16.21 -2.27 -13.44
CA LYS A 168 -17.55 -2.07 -14.01
C LYS A 168 -17.54 -1.60 -15.48
N THR A 169 -16.57 -0.76 -15.85
CA THR A 169 -16.51 -0.12 -17.17
C THR A 169 -15.73 -0.95 -18.17
N TYR A 170 -14.62 -1.57 -17.75
CA TYR A 170 -13.69 -2.25 -18.66
C TYR A 170 -13.60 -3.75 -18.43
N SER A 171 -14.35 -4.32 -17.48
CA SER A 171 -14.25 -5.73 -17.08
C SER A 171 -12.84 -6.15 -16.67
N GLN A 172 -12.05 -5.21 -16.15
CA GLN A 172 -10.71 -5.48 -15.63
C GLN A 172 -10.82 -6.32 -14.34
N ASP A 173 -10.02 -7.39 -14.20
CA ASP A 173 -10.01 -8.21 -12.96
C ASP A 173 -9.32 -7.41 -11.84
N VAL A 174 -10.13 -6.72 -11.05
CA VAL A 174 -9.71 -5.85 -9.95
C VAL A 174 -10.30 -6.34 -8.64
N LEU A 175 -9.48 -6.43 -7.61
CA LEU A 175 -9.88 -6.70 -6.24
C LEU A 175 -9.46 -5.54 -5.33
N VAL A 176 -10.32 -5.18 -4.39
CA VAL A 176 -10.02 -4.22 -3.33
C VAL A 176 -10.00 -4.98 -2.02
N THR A 177 -8.91 -4.85 -1.25
CA THR A 177 -8.83 -5.36 0.12
C THR A 177 -8.83 -4.20 1.10
N ARG A 178 -9.57 -4.31 2.20
CA ARG A 178 -9.59 -3.30 3.27
C ARG A 178 -9.26 -3.99 4.57
N CYS A 179 -8.09 -3.67 5.12
CA CYS A 179 -7.61 -4.25 6.37
C CYS A 179 -7.62 -3.22 7.49
N SER A 180 -7.67 -3.71 8.72
CA SER A 180 -7.44 -2.92 9.92
C SER A 180 -5.96 -2.68 10.18
N ASN A 181 -5.64 -1.94 11.25
CA ASN A 181 -4.28 -1.59 11.62
C ASN A 181 -3.34 -2.81 11.68
N ASN A 182 -2.34 -2.83 10.80
CA ASN A 182 -1.25 -3.80 10.86
C ASN A 182 -0.21 -3.41 11.92
N TYR A 183 0.49 -4.42 12.44
CA TYR A 183 1.63 -4.27 13.34
C TYR A 183 2.63 -5.40 13.14
N GLY A 184 3.93 -5.15 13.35
CA GLY A 184 4.97 -6.16 13.17
C GLY A 184 6.33 -5.62 12.75
N GLN A 185 7.18 -6.52 12.26
CA GLN A 185 8.54 -6.20 11.80
C GLN A 185 8.52 -5.18 10.67
N TYR A 186 9.50 -4.26 10.67
CA TYR A 186 9.64 -3.17 9.70
C TYR A 186 8.58 -2.05 9.80
N GLN A 187 7.73 -2.06 10.83
CA GLN A 187 6.82 -0.94 11.09
C GLN A 187 7.62 0.30 11.55
N PHE A 188 7.36 1.44 10.90
CA PHE A 188 8.09 2.68 11.17
C PHE A 188 7.89 3.16 12.62
N PRO A 189 8.93 3.67 13.30
CA PRO A 189 8.93 3.92 14.74
C PRO A 189 8.02 5.05 15.22
N GLU A 190 7.35 5.76 14.31
CA GLU A 190 6.34 6.78 14.65
C GLU A 190 4.97 6.15 14.99
N LYS A 191 4.72 4.90 14.58
CA LYS A 191 3.44 4.22 14.82
C LYS A 191 3.34 3.75 16.28
N LEU A 192 2.11 3.64 16.79
CA LEU A 192 1.81 3.40 18.20
C LEU A 192 2.67 2.28 18.83
N ILE A 193 2.56 1.05 18.31
CA ILE A 193 3.25 -0.12 18.90
C ILE A 193 4.78 0.05 18.91
N PRO A 194 5.47 0.32 17.78
CA PRO A 194 6.92 0.48 17.82
C PRO A 194 7.37 1.70 18.62
N LEU A 195 6.61 2.82 18.62
CA LEU A 195 6.90 3.99 19.43
C LEU A 195 6.91 3.64 20.93
N MET A 196 5.86 2.93 21.39
CA MET A 196 5.73 2.52 22.79
C MET A 196 6.87 1.58 23.20
N ILE A 197 7.22 0.60 22.35
CA ILE A 197 8.32 -0.33 22.61
C ILE A 197 9.66 0.42 22.72
N ILE A 198 9.97 1.30 21.78
CA ILE A 198 11.25 2.04 21.76
C ILE A 198 11.36 2.96 22.98
N LYS A 199 10.29 3.66 23.35
CA LYS A 199 10.28 4.54 24.52
C LYS A 199 10.40 3.77 25.83
N ALA A 200 9.70 2.64 25.95
CA ALA A 200 9.82 1.76 27.12
C ALA A 200 11.26 1.22 27.27
N LEU A 201 11.90 0.82 26.17
CA LEU A 201 13.30 0.35 26.18
C LEU A 201 14.31 1.45 26.58
N ARG A 202 13.92 2.72 26.52
CA ARG A 202 14.75 3.88 26.88
C ARG A 202 14.35 4.52 28.21
N ASP A 203 13.43 3.90 28.96
CA ASP A 203 12.82 4.48 30.16
C ASP A 203 12.26 5.89 29.94
N GLU A 204 11.72 6.15 28.75
CA GLU A 204 11.07 7.42 28.38
C GLU A 204 9.55 7.38 28.64
N PRO A 205 8.90 8.54 28.86
CA PRO A 205 7.44 8.62 28.94
C PRO A 205 6.74 8.08 27.69
N LEU A 206 5.66 7.33 27.91
CA LEU A 206 4.85 6.67 26.88
C LEU A 206 3.65 7.57 26.50
N PRO A 207 3.66 8.23 25.33
CA PRO A 207 2.62 9.19 24.97
C PRO A 207 1.33 8.49 24.51
N VAL A 208 0.21 8.78 25.18
CA VAL A 208 -1.14 8.36 24.76
C VAL A 208 -1.89 9.59 24.27
N TYR A 209 -2.40 9.55 23.03
CA TYR A 209 -3.22 10.64 22.48
C TYR A 209 -4.63 10.62 23.05
N GLY A 210 -5.16 11.78 23.42
CA GLY A 210 -6.50 11.92 23.98
C GLY A 210 -6.65 11.21 25.33
N ASP A 211 -7.69 10.40 25.47
CA ASP A 211 -7.99 9.60 26.66
C ASP A 211 -7.54 8.13 26.54
N GLY A 212 -6.97 7.74 25.39
CA GLY A 212 -6.55 6.36 25.12
C GLY A 212 -7.69 5.38 24.85
N MET A 213 -8.91 5.85 24.63
CA MET A 213 -10.11 5.02 24.46
C MET A 213 -10.54 4.83 22.99
N ASN A 214 -9.72 5.28 22.03
CA ASN A 214 -9.99 5.06 20.60
C ASN A 214 -10.04 3.55 20.29
N VAL A 215 -11.11 3.12 19.61
CA VAL A 215 -11.38 1.74 19.18
C VAL A 215 -11.42 1.66 17.66
#